data_AF-A0A497SFA4-F1
#
_entry.id   AF-A0A497SFA4-F1
#
_cell.length_a   1.000
_cell.length_b   1.000
_cell.length_c   1.000
_cell.angle_alpha   90.00
_cell.angle_beta   90.00
_cell.angle_gamma   90.00
#
_symmetry.space_group_name_H-M   'P 1'
#
loop_
_entity.id
_entity.type
_entity.pdbx_description
1 polymer ?
#
loop_
_entity_poly.entity_id
_entity_poly.type
_entity_poly.pdbx_seq_one_letter_code
_entity_poly.pdbx_strand_id
1 'polypeptide(L)'
;MVDDVEAVVRELERLQREQARIRAVLEKYQKIEEERKALLKRVEGEINEAKKKAKRVGVDIDRVLEEINTLITTDDKLIMPALSSEDYETLLDLEKSQMDGGAGELIKRIAAFARREIAKRKIISELQKLREAEAVNFPPADTVFRVFNEIASVIIEKGEEITPDDIENIVKKVTRRTAIAARANGVRRTRRTGVKAFLRKLLEERGEVSITEAVDELLAAGLAESEEDAKRKFNSAQYSIVHTDGDAEYINGVLRLIPE
;
A
#
# COMPACT_ATOMS: atom_id res chain seq x y z
N MET A 1 44.20 -35.41 -15.80
CA MET A 1 43.45 -36.59 -15.29
C MET A 1 43.23 -36.52 -13.78
N VAL A 2 44.26 -36.43 -12.93
CA VAL A 2 44.05 -36.32 -11.46
C VAL A 2 43.55 -34.91 -11.07
N ASP A 3 44.09 -33.86 -11.70
CA ASP A 3 43.68 -32.47 -11.46
C ASP A 3 42.22 -32.18 -11.91
N ASP A 4 41.73 -32.89 -12.94
CA ASP A 4 40.35 -32.77 -13.43
C ASP A 4 39.34 -33.39 -12.45
N VAL A 5 39.75 -34.44 -11.73
CA VAL A 5 38.91 -35.11 -10.73
C VAL A 5 38.83 -34.26 -9.45
N GLU A 6 39.91 -33.61 -9.04
CA GLU A 6 39.89 -32.66 -7.92
C GLU A 6 39.02 -31.43 -8.19
N ALA A 7 39.04 -30.89 -9.42
CA ALA A 7 38.18 -29.78 -9.81
C ALA A 7 36.68 -30.15 -9.73
N VAL A 8 36.32 -31.33 -10.25
CA VAL A 8 34.95 -31.85 -10.19
C VAL A 8 34.49 -32.12 -8.75
N VAL A 9 35.36 -32.63 -7.88
CA VAL A 9 35.04 -32.86 -6.46
C VAL A 9 34.80 -31.54 -5.72
N ARG A 10 35.62 -30.51 -5.97
CA ARG A 10 35.41 -29.16 -5.37
C ARG A 10 34.12 -28.51 -5.85
N GLU A 11 33.76 -28.72 -7.12
CA GLU A 11 32.53 -28.20 -7.70
C GLU A 11 31.29 -28.93 -7.13
N LEU A 12 31.37 -30.24 -6.93
CA LEU A 12 30.33 -31.02 -6.22
C LEU A 12 30.17 -30.59 -4.77
N GLU A 13 31.26 -30.33 -4.04
CA GLU A 13 31.20 -29.80 -2.67
C GLU A 13 30.56 -28.40 -2.62
N ARG A 14 30.87 -27.54 -3.59
CA ARG A 14 30.25 -26.22 -3.72
C ARG A 14 28.74 -26.34 -3.97
N LEU A 15 28.33 -27.18 -4.92
CA LEU A 15 26.93 -27.43 -5.24
C LEU A 15 26.16 -28.04 -4.05
N GLN A 16 26.78 -28.93 -3.28
CA GLN A 16 26.17 -29.47 -2.06
C GLN A 16 25.98 -28.40 -0.98
N ARG A 17 26.94 -27.48 -0.80
CA ARG A 17 26.80 -26.34 0.12
C ARG A 17 25.72 -25.36 -0.35
N GLU A 18 25.61 -25.15 -1.65
CA GLU A 18 24.55 -24.32 -2.24
C GLU A 18 23.17 -24.98 -2.07
N GLN A 19 23.03 -26.29 -2.30
CA GLN A 19 21.78 -27.02 -2.00
C GLN A 19 21.40 -26.94 -0.52
N ALA A 20 22.36 -27.07 0.40
CA ALA A 20 22.10 -26.94 1.83
C ALA A 20 21.61 -25.54 2.21
N ARG A 21 22.20 -24.49 1.61
CA ARG A 21 21.73 -23.10 1.78
C ARG A 21 20.32 -22.90 1.24
N ILE A 22 20.02 -23.42 0.04
CA ILE A 22 18.70 -23.32 -0.58
C ILE A 22 17.64 -24.02 0.28
N ARG A 23 17.92 -25.22 0.79
CA ARG A 23 17.00 -25.95 1.69
C ARG A 23 16.71 -25.17 2.97
N ALA A 24 17.74 -24.61 3.61
CA ALA A 24 17.56 -23.79 4.81
C ALA A 24 16.73 -22.52 4.55
N VAL A 25 16.82 -21.95 3.35
CA VAL A 25 15.99 -20.82 2.93
C VAL A 25 14.54 -21.28 2.69
N LEU A 26 14.32 -22.42 2.04
CA LEU A 26 12.98 -22.97 1.83
C LEU A 26 12.26 -23.29 3.13
N GLU A 27 12.94 -23.87 4.12
CA GLU A 27 12.37 -24.11 5.45
C GLU A 27 11.97 -22.81 6.16
N LYS A 28 12.77 -21.74 6.01
CA LYS A 28 12.40 -20.41 6.54
C LYS A 28 11.15 -19.87 5.85
N TYR A 29 11.04 -20.01 4.54
CA TYR A 29 9.83 -19.57 3.82
C TYR A 29 8.59 -20.37 4.23
N GLN A 30 8.71 -21.68 4.44
CA GLN A 30 7.61 -22.51 4.94
C GLN A 30 7.14 -22.06 6.33
N LYS A 31 8.07 -21.81 7.27
CA LYS A 31 7.72 -21.29 8.60
C LYS A 31 7.01 -19.94 8.53
N ILE A 32 7.49 -19.03 7.68
CA ILE A 32 6.84 -17.72 7.46
C ILE A 32 5.43 -17.91 6.87
N GLU A 33 5.24 -18.88 5.98
CA GLU A 33 3.93 -19.18 5.40
C GLU A 33 2.95 -19.74 6.44
N GLU A 34 3.41 -20.63 7.32
CA GLU A 34 2.63 -21.17 8.43
C GLU A 34 2.25 -20.08 9.43
N GLU A 35 3.21 -19.22 9.82
CA GLU A 35 2.96 -18.06 10.67
C GLU A 35 1.93 -17.12 10.04
N ARG A 36 2.04 -16.86 8.73
CA ARG A 36 1.07 -16.05 7.98
C ARG A 36 -0.32 -16.68 8.02
N LYS A 37 -0.46 -17.98 7.79
CA LYS A 37 -1.75 -18.69 7.87
C LYS A 37 -2.35 -18.61 9.27
N ALA A 38 -1.53 -18.79 10.31
CA ALA A 38 -1.98 -18.70 11.70
C ALA A 38 -2.43 -17.27 12.09
N LEU A 39 -1.75 -16.25 11.58
CA LEU A 39 -2.13 -14.85 11.76
C LEU A 39 -3.44 -14.52 11.03
N LEU A 40 -3.61 -14.97 9.79
CA LEU A 40 -4.86 -14.78 9.04
C LEU A 40 -6.05 -15.38 9.78
N LYS A 41 -5.92 -16.62 10.27
CA LYS A 41 -6.99 -17.27 11.05
C LYS A 41 -7.34 -16.53 12.33
N ARG A 42 -6.35 -15.94 13.02
CA ARG A 42 -6.58 -15.10 14.20
C ARG A 42 -7.34 -13.81 13.84
N VAL A 43 -6.89 -13.11 12.80
CA VAL A 43 -7.53 -11.89 12.31
C VAL A 43 -8.96 -12.15 11.86
N GLU A 44 -9.23 -13.24 11.14
CA GLU A 44 -10.59 -13.65 10.77
C GLU A 44 -11.47 -13.92 11.99
N GLY A 45 -10.91 -14.53 13.04
CA GLY A 45 -11.60 -14.74 14.32
C GLY A 45 -12.01 -13.42 14.97
N GLU A 46 -11.07 -12.48 15.10
CA GLU A 46 -11.31 -11.14 15.69
C GLU A 46 -12.36 -10.34 14.88
N ILE A 47 -12.30 -10.38 13.55
CA ILE A 47 -13.30 -9.74 12.68
C ILE A 47 -14.69 -10.33 12.95
N ASN A 48 -14.81 -11.66 13.02
CA ASN A 48 -16.08 -12.32 13.26
C ASN A 48 -16.65 -12.04 14.65
N GLU A 49 -15.80 -11.92 15.66
CA GLU A 49 -16.20 -11.50 17.00
C GLU A 49 -16.71 -10.05 17.02
N ALA A 50 -15.99 -9.13 16.39
CA ALA A 50 -16.41 -7.74 16.25
C ALA A 50 -17.75 -7.62 15.51
N LYS A 51 -17.94 -8.36 14.41
CA LYS A 51 -19.22 -8.43 13.69
C LYS A 51 -20.35 -8.96 14.56
N LYS A 52 -20.10 -10.03 15.34
CA LYS A 52 -21.09 -10.59 16.28
C LYS A 52 -21.48 -9.58 17.37
N LYS A 53 -20.51 -8.83 17.91
CA LYS A 53 -20.78 -7.76 18.88
C LYS A 53 -21.63 -6.66 18.27
N ALA A 54 -21.28 -6.15 17.10
CA ALA A 54 -22.07 -5.14 16.38
C ALA A 54 -23.49 -5.61 16.09
N LYS A 55 -23.66 -6.87 15.65
CA LYS A 55 -24.97 -7.46 15.36
C LYS A 55 -25.87 -7.57 16.59
N ARG A 56 -25.31 -7.81 17.79
CA ARG A 56 -26.08 -7.83 19.06
C ARG A 56 -26.68 -6.47 19.40
N VAL A 57 -26.09 -5.39 18.89
CA VAL A 57 -26.51 -4.00 19.09
C VAL A 57 -27.47 -3.54 17.98
N GLY A 58 -27.77 -4.43 17.01
CA GLY A 58 -28.64 -4.10 15.88
C GLY A 58 -27.98 -3.20 14.83
N VAL A 59 -26.65 -3.16 14.78
CA VAL A 59 -25.88 -2.45 13.75
C VAL A 59 -25.64 -3.37 12.56
N ASP A 60 -26.02 -2.92 11.37
CA ASP A 60 -25.69 -3.60 10.11
C ASP A 60 -24.26 -3.29 9.70
N ILE A 61 -23.32 -4.04 10.29
CA ILE A 61 -21.90 -3.77 10.16
C ILE A 61 -21.37 -3.96 8.74
N ASP A 62 -21.88 -4.93 8.01
CA ASP A 62 -21.41 -5.21 6.64
C ASP A 62 -21.78 -4.04 5.73
N ARG A 63 -23.01 -3.53 5.86
CA ARG A 63 -23.45 -2.33 5.16
C ARG A 63 -22.65 -1.09 5.55
N VAL A 64 -22.38 -0.88 6.83
CA VAL A 64 -21.55 0.27 7.27
C VAL A 64 -20.14 0.21 6.66
N LEU A 65 -19.53 -0.97 6.63
CA LEU A 65 -18.20 -1.13 6.03
C LEU A 65 -18.22 -0.85 4.51
N GLU A 66 -19.28 -1.21 3.79
CA GLU A 66 -19.47 -0.87 2.38
C GLU A 66 -19.63 0.65 2.16
N GLU A 67 -20.42 1.32 3.00
CA GLU A 67 -20.61 2.76 2.94
C GLU A 67 -19.28 3.50 3.26
N ILE A 68 -18.50 3.03 4.24
CA ILE A 68 -17.15 3.56 4.53
C ILE A 68 -16.22 3.35 3.32
N ASN A 69 -16.26 2.17 2.69
CA ASN A 69 -15.45 1.91 1.51
C ASN A 69 -15.82 2.84 0.34
N THR A 70 -17.10 3.18 0.20
CA THR A 70 -17.58 4.18 -0.77
C THR A 70 -16.98 5.56 -0.50
N LEU A 71 -16.89 5.99 0.77
CA LEU A 71 -16.21 7.23 1.15
C LEU A 71 -14.69 7.21 0.87
N ILE A 72 -14.04 6.06 0.98
CA ILE A 72 -12.59 5.98 0.73
C ILE A 72 -12.28 6.02 -0.78
N THR A 73 -13.12 5.39 -1.59
CA THR A 73 -12.85 5.14 -3.02
C THR A 73 -13.39 6.22 -3.97
N THR A 74 -14.40 6.99 -3.53
CA THR A 74 -15.01 8.03 -4.37
C THR A 74 -14.26 9.36 -4.23
N ASP A 75 -14.02 10.07 -5.34
CA ASP A 75 -13.29 11.36 -5.35
C ASP A 75 -14.16 12.49 -4.74
N ASP A 76 -13.57 13.39 -3.94
CA ASP A 76 -14.27 14.40 -3.13
C ASP A 76 -14.37 15.79 -3.82
N LYS A 77 -14.02 15.87 -5.11
CA LYS A 77 -13.73 17.14 -5.80
C LYS A 77 -14.93 17.98 -6.20
N LEU A 78 -16.16 17.54 -5.94
CA LEU A 78 -17.35 18.36 -6.20
C LEU A 78 -17.82 19.03 -4.92
N ILE A 79 -17.78 20.35 -4.89
CA ILE A 79 -18.40 21.16 -3.84
C ILE A 79 -19.79 21.56 -4.36
N MET A 80 -20.83 20.97 -3.77
CA MET A 80 -22.23 21.32 -4.01
C MET A 80 -22.81 22.01 -2.76
N PRO A 81 -23.83 22.86 -2.91
CA PRO A 81 -24.55 23.42 -1.77
C PRO A 81 -25.23 22.32 -0.94
N ALA A 82 -25.50 22.60 0.34
CA ALA A 82 -26.15 21.64 1.23
C ALA A 82 -27.58 21.32 0.75
N LEU A 83 -27.79 20.09 0.28
CA LEU A 83 -29.06 19.58 -0.23
C LEU A 83 -29.72 18.59 0.76
N SER A 84 -31.05 18.44 0.66
CA SER A 84 -31.80 17.46 1.45
C SER A 84 -31.56 16.03 0.95
N SER A 85 -31.95 15.00 1.72
CA SER A 85 -31.80 13.60 1.28
C SER A 85 -32.59 13.30 0.00
N GLU A 86 -33.79 13.89 -0.15
CA GLU A 86 -34.66 13.72 -1.31
C GLU A 86 -34.07 14.35 -2.58
N ASP A 87 -33.41 15.50 -2.44
CA ASP A 87 -32.71 16.16 -3.55
C ASP A 87 -31.57 15.28 -4.08
N TYR A 88 -30.86 14.55 -3.20
CA TYR A 88 -29.81 13.63 -3.60
C TYR A 88 -30.36 12.38 -4.32
N GLU A 89 -31.49 11.85 -3.88
CA GLU A 89 -32.15 10.73 -4.57
C GLU A 89 -32.61 11.13 -5.98
N THR A 90 -33.14 12.34 -6.12
CA THR A 90 -33.54 12.90 -7.41
C THR A 90 -32.34 13.04 -8.37
N LEU A 91 -31.17 13.44 -7.86
CA LEU A 91 -29.92 13.50 -8.64
C LEU A 91 -29.41 12.12 -9.06
N LEU A 92 -29.62 11.08 -8.24
CA LEU A 92 -29.25 9.71 -8.59
C LEU A 92 -30.15 9.12 -9.68
N ASP A 93 -31.43 9.50 -9.70
CA ASP A 93 -32.33 9.07 -10.76
C ASP A 93 -31.98 9.69 -12.12
N LEU A 94 -31.35 10.86 -12.15
CA LEU A 94 -30.82 11.46 -13.39
C LEU A 94 -29.64 10.64 -13.97
N GLU A 95 -28.87 9.91 -13.16
CA GLU A 95 -27.81 9.02 -13.66
C GLU A 95 -28.36 7.88 -14.53
N LYS A 96 -29.60 7.47 -14.30
CA LYS A 96 -30.27 6.42 -15.08
C LYS A 96 -30.66 6.89 -16.49
N SER A 97 -30.66 8.21 -16.73
CA SER A 97 -30.85 8.76 -18.08
C SER A 97 -29.52 8.70 -18.84
N GLN A 98 -29.48 7.92 -19.93
CA GLN A 98 -28.29 7.79 -20.78
C GLN A 98 -27.98 9.14 -21.45
N MET A 99 -27.01 9.86 -20.91
CA MET A 99 -26.45 11.07 -21.53
C MET A 99 -25.00 10.81 -21.94
N ASP A 100 -24.70 10.99 -23.22
CA ASP A 100 -23.34 10.88 -23.77
C ASP A 100 -22.57 12.21 -23.69
N GLY A 101 -21.24 12.13 -23.58
CA GLY A 101 -20.34 13.29 -23.58
C GLY A 101 -20.12 13.94 -22.19
N GLY A 102 -19.65 15.19 -22.18
CA GLY A 102 -19.25 15.89 -20.95
C GLY A 102 -20.39 16.10 -19.93
N ALA A 103 -21.65 16.13 -20.39
CA ALA A 103 -22.82 16.16 -19.52
C ALA A 103 -22.99 14.83 -18.76
N GLY A 104 -22.74 13.68 -19.41
CA GLY A 104 -22.74 12.37 -18.77
C GLY A 104 -21.63 12.21 -17.73
N GLU A 105 -20.44 12.77 -17.99
CA GLU A 105 -19.36 12.80 -17.00
C GLU A 105 -19.69 13.68 -15.79
N LEU A 106 -20.31 14.84 -16.01
CA LEU A 106 -20.76 15.71 -14.92
C LEU A 106 -21.82 15.01 -14.06
N ILE A 107 -22.82 14.36 -14.67
CA ILE A 107 -23.85 13.61 -13.95
C ILE A 107 -23.24 12.46 -13.14
N LYS A 108 -22.29 11.71 -13.72
CA LYS A 108 -21.57 10.65 -12.98
C LYS A 108 -20.86 11.18 -11.74
N ARG A 109 -20.22 12.35 -11.85
CA ARG A 109 -19.56 12.97 -10.69
C ARG A 109 -20.55 13.49 -9.65
N ILE A 110 -21.69 14.04 -10.08
CA ILE A 110 -22.78 14.47 -9.18
C ILE A 110 -23.39 13.26 -8.46
N ALA A 111 -23.66 12.18 -9.18
CA ALA A 111 -24.16 10.93 -8.61
C ALA A 111 -23.17 10.32 -7.62
N ALA A 112 -21.88 10.30 -7.95
CA ALA A 112 -20.82 9.85 -7.06
C ALA A 112 -20.77 10.68 -5.76
N PHE A 113 -20.89 12.01 -5.88
CA PHE A 113 -21.00 12.91 -4.73
C PHE A 113 -22.26 12.63 -3.89
N ALA A 114 -23.42 12.49 -4.53
CA ALA A 114 -24.68 12.16 -3.86
C ALA A 114 -24.60 10.84 -3.09
N ARG A 115 -24.00 9.79 -3.68
CA ARG A 115 -23.73 8.51 -3.00
C ARG A 115 -22.84 8.70 -1.77
N ARG A 116 -21.78 9.52 -1.89
CA ARG A 116 -20.88 9.84 -0.77
C ARG A 116 -21.61 10.53 0.38
N GLU A 117 -22.45 11.53 0.09
CA GLU A 117 -23.23 12.24 1.10
C GLU A 117 -24.27 11.34 1.79
N ILE A 118 -24.97 10.50 1.02
CA ILE A 118 -25.89 9.50 1.57
C ILE A 118 -25.14 8.50 2.46
N ALA A 119 -23.95 8.04 2.04
CA ALA A 119 -23.12 7.12 2.82
C ALA A 119 -22.76 7.71 4.19
N LYS A 120 -22.35 8.99 4.27
CA LYS A 120 -22.09 9.68 5.54
C LYS A 120 -23.30 9.60 6.48
N ARG A 121 -24.48 9.98 5.99
CA ARG A 121 -25.71 10.00 6.80
C ARG A 121 -26.09 8.60 7.30
N LYS A 122 -25.96 7.58 6.45
CA LYS A 122 -26.22 6.18 6.83
C LYS A 122 -25.24 5.70 7.90
N ILE A 123 -23.95 5.99 7.75
CA ILE A 123 -22.92 5.65 8.75
C ILE A 123 -23.27 6.26 10.10
N ILE A 124 -23.67 7.54 10.15
CA ILE A 124 -24.10 8.21 11.39
C ILE A 124 -25.29 7.47 12.00
N SER A 125 -26.34 7.25 11.21
CA SER A 125 -27.58 6.63 11.70
C SER A 125 -27.39 5.22 12.27
N GLU A 126 -26.44 4.45 11.73
CA GLU A 126 -26.14 3.10 12.19
C GLU A 126 -25.17 3.10 13.37
N LEU A 127 -24.12 3.92 13.34
CA LEU A 127 -23.10 3.93 14.39
C LEU A 127 -23.53 4.69 15.65
N GLN A 128 -24.52 5.60 15.57
CA GLN A 128 -25.12 6.20 16.77
C GLN A 128 -25.72 5.14 17.71
N LYS A 129 -26.16 3.99 17.18
CA LYS A 129 -26.67 2.86 17.98
C LYS A 129 -25.57 2.22 18.86
N LEU A 130 -24.29 2.42 18.52
CA LEU A 130 -23.17 1.92 19.33
C LEU A 130 -22.94 2.72 20.62
N ARG A 131 -23.56 3.89 20.79
CA ARG A 131 -23.38 4.76 21.96
C ARG A 131 -23.74 4.07 23.29
N GLU A 132 -24.64 3.10 23.25
CA GLU A 132 -25.11 2.34 24.42
C GLU A 132 -24.46 0.94 24.53
N ALA A 133 -23.45 0.63 23.70
CA ALA A 133 -22.91 -0.72 23.57
C ALA A 133 -21.43 -0.88 23.97
N GLU A 134 -21.01 -2.13 24.16
CA GLU A 134 -19.59 -2.48 24.32
C GLU A 134 -18.76 -1.98 23.13
N ALA A 135 -17.50 -1.60 23.40
CA ALA A 135 -16.54 -1.21 22.39
C ALA A 135 -16.39 -2.30 21.31
N VAL A 136 -16.82 -1.97 20.08
CA VAL A 136 -16.59 -2.78 18.89
C VAL A 136 -15.33 -2.25 18.20
N ASN A 137 -14.27 -3.06 18.19
CA ASN A 137 -13.02 -2.72 17.51
C ASN A 137 -12.65 -3.80 16.50
N PHE A 138 -12.34 -3.37 15.28
CA PHE A 138 -11.80 -4.22 14.23
C PHE A 138 -10.27 -4.20 14.23
N PRO A 139 -9.60 -5.26 13.76
CA PRO A 139 -8.15 -5.24 13.58
C PRO A 139 -7.76 -4.14 12.57
N PRO A 140 -6.76 -3.28 12.86
CA PRO A 140 -6.46 -2.08 12.06
C PRO A 140 -5.70 -2.39 10.76
N ALA A 141 -5.71 -3.63 10.28
CA ALA A 141 -4.99 -4.01 9.06
C ALA A 141 -5.54 -3.26 7.84
N ASP A 142 -6.86 -3.15 7.72
CA ASP A 142 -7.55 -2.45 6.63
C ASP A 142 -7.78 -0.97 6.96
N THR A 143 -7.74 -0.12 5.92
CA THR A 143 -8.09 1.30 6.02
C THR A 143 -9.57 1.47 6.38
N VAL A 144 -10.45 0.61 5.86
CA VAL A 144 -11.89 0.62 6.19
C VAL A 144 -12.10 0.40 7.69
N PHE A 145 -11.41 -0.60 8.26
CA PHE A 145 -11.47 -0.90 9.70
C PHE A 145 -10.88 0.22 10.56
N ARG A 146 -9.81 0.87 10.12
CA ARG A 146 -9.24 2.03 10.83
C ARG A 146 -10.22 3.21 10.86
N VAL A 147 -10.88 3.50 9.73
CA VAL A 147 -11.91 4.55 9.68
C VAL A 147 -13.06 4.21 10.61
N PHE A 148 -13.57 2.97 10.56
CA PHE A 148 -14.63 2.51 11.47
C PHE A 148 -14.26 2.71 12.94
N ASN A 149 -13.08 2.23 13.36
CA ASN A 149 -12.65 2.30 14.76
C ASN A 149 -12.52 3.74 15.24
N GLU A 150 -12.04 4.65 14.39
CA GLU A 150 -11.89 6.06 14.78
C GLU A 150 -13.27 6.75 14.91
N ILE A 151 -14.23 6.42 14.04
CA ILE A 151 -15.61 6.90 14.18
C ILE A 151 -16.27 6.32 15.44
N ALA A 152 -16.16 5.00 15.65
CA ALA A 152 -16.73 4.32 16.81
C ALA A 152 -16.13 4.84 18.13
N SER A 153 -14.81 5.08 18.18
CA SER A 153 -14.13 5.68 19.34
C SER A 153 -14.66 7.09 19.64
N VAL A 154 -14.87 7.94 18.63
CA VAL A 154 -15.47 9.27 18.85
C VAL A 154 -16.89 9.17 19.42
N ILE A 155 -17.74 8.27 18.90
CA ILE A 155 -19.12 8.09 19.38
C ILE A 155 -19.16 7.55 20.81
N ILE A 156 -18.33 6.56 21.13
CA ILE A 156 -18.35 5.85 22.41
C ILE A 156 -17.60 6.64 23.50
N GLU A 157 -16.40 7.14 23.22
CA GLU A 157 -15.54 7.78 24.24
C GLU A 157 -15.90 9.25 24.49
N LYS A 158 -16.32 9.98 23.45
CA LYS A 158 -16.66 11.41 23.61
C LYS A 158 -18.15 11.65 23.84
N GLY A 159 -18.99 10.68 23.48
CA GLY A 159 -20.44 10.82 23.57
C GLY A 159 -21.00 11.98 22.74
N GLU A 160 -20.25 12.46 21.74
CA GLU A 160 -20.59 13.60 20.90
C GLU A 160 -21.52 13.18 19.75
N GLU A 161 -22.42 14.08 19.33
CA GLU A 161 -23.11 13.93 18.05
C GLU A 161 -22.12 14.16 16.92
N ILE A 162 -21.82 13.09 16.16
CA ILE A 162 -21.01 13.18 14.95
C ILE A 162 -21.81 13.80 13.82
N THR A 163 -21.22 14.78 13.16
CA THR A 163 -21.76 15.37 11.93
C THR A 163 -21.18 14.68 10.68
N PRO A 164 -21.82 14.84 9.50
CA PRO A 164 -21.27 14.35 8.23
C PRO A 164 -19.85 14.87 7.93
N ASP A 165 -19.53 16.10 8.35
CA ASP A 165 -18.21 16.70 8.15
C ASP A 165 -17.14 16.07 9.05
N ASP A 166 -17.49 15.64 10.27
CA ASP A 166 -16.58 14.91 11.15
C ASP A 166 -16.18 13.58 10.54
N ILE A 167 -17.11 12.86 9.90
CA ILE A 167 -16.82 11.63 9.17
C ILE A 167 -15.85 11.89 8.03
N GLU A 168 -16.09 12.94 7.23
CA GLU A 168 -15.22 13.32 6.13
C GLU A 168 -13.79 13.64 6.63
N ASN A 169 -13.68 14.37 7.73
CA ASN A 169 -12.42 14.70 8.37
C ASN A 169 -11.68 13.45 8.87
N ILE A 170 -12.38 12.49 9.47
CA ILE A 170 -11.79 11.22 9.91
C ILE A 170 -11.29 10.42 8.71
N VAL A 171 -12.09 10.29 7.66
CA VAL A 171 -11.70 9.59 6.42
C VAL A 171 -10.42 10.21 5.84
N LYS A 172 -10.37 11.54 5.71
CA LYS A 172 -9.19 12.28 5.22
C LYS A 172 -7.97 12.07 6.11
N LYS A 173 -8.15 12.12 7.44
CA LYS A 173 -7.07 11.92 8.41
C LYS A 173 -6.48 10.50 8.31
N VAL A 174 -7.33 9.47 8.26
CA VAL A 174 -6.90 8.06 8.22
C VAL A 174 -6.25 7.74 6.87
N THR A 175 -6.89 8.10 5.75
CA THR A 175 -6.35 7.86 4.40
C THR A 175 -5.00 8.56 4.19
N ARG A 176 -4.86 9.82 4.66
CA ARG A 176 -3.57 10.53 4.63
C ARG A 176 -2.50 9.83 5.45
N ARG A 177 -2.81 9.37 6.66
CA ARG A 177 -1.87 8.58 7.50
C ARG A 177 -1.45 7.28 6.81
N THR A 178 -2.40 6.57 6.19
CA THR A 178 -2.11 5.34 5.43
C THR A 178 -1.20 5.62 4.25
N ALA A 179 -1.45 6.69 3.48
CA ALA A 179 -0.62 7.08 2.36
C ALA A 179 0.81 7.47 2.79
N ILE A 180 0.95 8.19 3.91
CA ILE A 180 2.26 8.54 4.49
C ILE A 180 3.00 7.26 4.93
N ALA A 181 2.33 6.34 5.62
CA ALA A 181 2.93 5.07 6.06
C ALA A 181 3.35 4.20 4.87
N ALA A 182 2.55 4.14 3.81
CA ALA A 182 2.88 3.43 2.57
C ALA A 182 4.14 4.03 1.91
N ARG A 183 4.21 5.37 1.81
CA ARG A 183 5.40 6.07 1.31
C ARG A 183 6.63 5.84 2.19
N ALA A 184 6.50 5.94 3.51
CA ALA A 184 7.60 5.67 4.44
C ALA A 184 8.11 4.22 4.36
N ASN A 185 7.21 3.26 4.16
CA ASN A 185 7.57 1.86 3.95
C ASN A 185 8.20 1.61 2.57
N GLY A 186 7.75 2.30 1.53
CA GLY A 186 8.39 2.32 0.22
C GLY A 186 9.83 2.84 0.31
N VAL A 187 10.00 4.01 0.93
CA VAL A 187 11.31 4.64 1.19
C VAL A 187 12.21 3.75 2.06
N ARG A 188 11.67 3.04 3.07
CA ARG A 188 12.45 2.07 3.87
C ARG A 188 12.86 0.83 3.09
N ARG A 189 11.99 0.31 2.22
CA ARG A 189 12.32 -0.85 1.37
C ARG A 189 13.38 -0.49 0.33
N THR A 190 13.29 0.69 -0.26
CA THR A 190 14.31 1.14 -1.21
C THR A 190 15.63 1.46 -0.50
N ARG A 191 15.61 2.11 0.67
CA ARG A 191 16.81 2.25 1.54
C ARG A 191 17.43 0.91 1.98
N ARG A 192 16.68 -0.20 1.99
CA ARG A 192 17.18 -1.55 2.35
C ARG A 192 17.97 -2.22 1.22
N THR A 193 17.72 -1.85 -0.04
CA THR A 193 18.60 -2.20 -1.16
C THR A 193 19.75 -1.19 -1.22
N GLY A 194 20.98 -1.62 -1.00
CA GLY A 194 22.14 -0.72 -1.13
C GLY A 194 22.26 -0.18 -2.56
N VAL A 195 22.69 1.08 -2.72
CA VAL A 195 22.88 1.75 -4.03
C VAL A 195 23.67 0.88 -5.01
N LYS A 196 24.73 0.22 -4.53
CA LYS A 196 25.53 -0.74 -5.31
C LYS A 196 24.70 -1.93 -5.82
N ALA A 197 23.89 -2.55 -4.96
CA ALA A 197 23.05 -3.68 -5.32
C ALA A 197 21.94 -3.27 -6.32
N PHE A 198 21.41 -2.06 -6.18
CA PHE A 198 20.44 -1.50 -7.11
C PHE A 198 21.04 -1.27 -8.50
N LEU A 199 22.22 -0.64 -8.58
CA LEU A 199 22.92 -0.44 -9.85
C LEU A 199 23.34 -1.77 -10.50
N ARG A 200 23.77 -2.75 -9.72
CA ARG A 200 24.11 -4.08 -10.27
C ARG A 200 22.88 -4.76 -10.89
N LYS A 201 21.73 -4.70 -10.23
CA LYS A 201 20.48 -5.24 -10.79
C LYS A 201 20.07 -4.53 -12.09
N LEU A 202 20.23 -3.21 -12.16
CA LEU A 202 19.99 -2.45 -13.40
C LEU A 202 20.94 -2.88 -14.52
N LEU A 203 22.22 -3.09 -14.21
CA LEU A 203 23.22 -3.59 -15.16
C LEU A 203 22.94 -5.02 -15.62
N GLU A 204 22.52 -5.91 -14.72
CA GLU A 204 22.11 -7.29 -15.07
C GLU A 204 20.88 -7.31 -15.99
N GLU A 205 19.95 -6.37 -15.81
CA GLU A 205 18.73 -6.26 -16.62
C GLU A 205 18.97 -5.60 -17.99
N ARG A 206 19.87 -4.63 -18.08
CA ARG A 206 20.04 -3.76 -19.27
C ARG A 206 21.38 -3.92 -19.99
N GLY A 207 22.36 -4.57 -19.37
CA GLY A 207 23.73 -4.69 -19.86
C GLY A 207 24.58 -3.42 -19.67
N GLU A 208 23.98 -2.25 -19.85
CA GLU A 208 24.61 -0.93 -19.67
C GLU A 208 23.64 0.11 -19.13
N VAL A 209 24.18 1.10 -18.42
CA VAL A 209 23.42 2.20 -17.81
C VAL A 209 24.23 3.49 -17.87
N SER A 210 23.66 4.56 -18.43
CA SER A 210 24.28 5.89 -18.42
C SER A 210 24.18 6.57 -17.05
N ILE A 211 25.04 7.57 -16.78
CA ILE A 211 24.95 8.39 -15.57
C ILE A 211 23.56 9.01 -15.40
N THR A 212 23.00 9.53 -16.49
CA THR A 212 21.72 10.24 -16.47
C THR A 212 20.60 9.28 -16.11
N GLU A 213 20.58 8.09 -16.72
CA GLU A 213 19.59 7.05 -16.39
C GLU A 213 19.79 6.55 -14.96
N ALA A 214 21.02 6.30 -14.52
CA ALA A 214 21.27 5.86 -13.16
C ALA A 214 20.84 6.90 -12.12
N VAL A 215 21.06 8.18 -12.38
CA VAL A 215 20.62 9.28 -11.49
C VAL A 215 19.11 9.34 -11.41
N ASP A 216 18.41 9.28 -12.55
CA ASP A 216 16.95 9.28 -12.61
C ASP A 216 16.37 8.06 -11.89
N GLU A 217 16.95 6.88 -12.09
CA GLU A 217 16.55 5.64 -11.44
C GLU A 217 16.81 5.66 -9.92
N LEU A 218 17.93 6.26 -9.46
CA LEU A 218 18.21 6.44 -8.04
C LEU A 218 17.26 7.41 -7.37
N LEU A 219 16.83 8.46 -8.06
CA LEU A 219 15.82 9.41 -7.59
C LEU A 219 14.42 8.77 -7.58
N ALA A 220 14.04 8.08 -8.66
CA ALA A 220 12.77 7.37 -8.79
C ALA A 220 12.64 6.26 -7.74
N ALA A 221 13.73 5.56 -7.44
CA ALA A 221 13.80 4.58 -6.37
C ALA A 221 13.90 5.20 -4.96
N GLY A 222 14.02 6.52 -4.82
CA GLY A 222 14.18 7.17 -3.50
C GLY A 222 15.46 6.75 -2.76
N LEU A 223 16.48 6.30 -3.52
CA LEU A 223 17.81 5.98 -3.03
C LEU A 223 18.68 7.23 -2.86
N ALA A 224 18.29 8.34 -3.49
CA ALA A 224 18.91 9.65 -3.36
C ALA A 224 17.87 10.74 -3.09
N GLU A 225 18.27 11.78 -2.36
CA GLU A 225 17.38 12.88 -1.93
C GLU A 225 17.45 14.11 -2.87
N SER A 226 18.49 14.19 -3.69
CA SER A 226 18.69 15.23 -4.70
C SER A 226 19.54 14.70 -5.85
N GLU A 227 19.56 15.41 -6.98
CA GLU A 227 20.40 15.04 -8.13
C GLU A 227 21.89 15.00 -7.76
N GLU A 228 22.36 15.90 -6.90
CA GLU A 228 23.74 15.90 -6.40
C GLU A 228 24.03 14.70 -5.49
N ASP A 229 23.09 14.34 -4.60
CA ASP A 229 23.21 13.16 -3.76
C ASP A 229 23.18 11.87 -4.60
N ALA A 230 22.36 11.85 -5.66
CA ALA A 230 22.29 10.74 -6.62
C ALA A 230 23.61 10.56 -7.38
N LYS A 231 24.19 11.64 -7.91
CA LYS A 231 25.50 11.60 -8.58
C LYS A 231 26.60 11.13 -7.63
N ARG A 232 26.62 11.62 -6.39
CA ARG A 232 27.61 11.19 -5.37
C ARG A 232 27.47 9.70 -5.05
N LYS A 233 26.24 9.22 -4.85
CA LYS A 233 25.94 7.81 -4.57
C LYS A 233 26.23 6.91 -5.75
N PHE A 234 25.90 7.34 -6.97
CA PHE A 234 26.26 6.68 -8.21
C PHE A 234 27.78 6.53 -8.31
N ASN A 235 28.55 7.61 -8.17
CA ASN A 235 30.02 7.58 -8.26
C ASN A 235 30.63 6.63 -7.23
N SER A 236 30.13 6.65 -5.99
CA SER A 236 30.59 5.75 -4.93
C SER A 236 30.34 4.27 -5.27
N ALA A 237 29.15 3.96 -5.79
CA ALA A 237 28.78 2.61 -6.17
C ALA A 237 29.48 2.15 -7.46
N GLN A 238 29.55 2.99 -8.48
CA GLN A 238 30.26 2.77 -9.73
C GLN A 238 31.73 2.46 -9.47
N TYR A 239 32.41 3.26 -8.63
CA TYR A 239 33.80 3.00 -8.25
C TYR A 239 33.96 1.62 -7.60
N SER A 240 33.03 1.23 -6.72
CA SER A 240 33.08 -0.09 -6.09
C SER A 240 32.83 -1.23 -7.07
N ILE A 241 31.90 -1.09 -8.02
CA ILE A 241 31.63 -2.11 -9.03
C ILE A 241 32.85 -2.26 -9.96
N VAL A 242 33.38 -1.15 -10.48
CA VAL A 242 34.50 -1.18 -11.43
C VAL A 242 35.82 -1.62 -10.79
N HIS A 243 36.15 -1.10 -9.60
CA HIS A 243 37.49 -1.30 -9.03
C HIS A 243 37.55 -2.32 -7.89
N THR A 244 36.45 -2.57 -7.19
CA THR A 244 36.42 -3.57 -6.11
C THR A 244 35.95 -4.93 -6.63
N ASP A 245 34.89 -4.96 -7.44
CA ASP A 245 34.32 -6.20 -7.95
C ASP A 245 34.94 -6.60 -9.30
N GLY A 246 35.26 -5.63 -10.16
CA GLY A 246 35.98 -5.85 -11.42
C GLY A 246 35.13 -6.49 -12.52
N ASP A 247 33.80 -6.46 -12.39
CA ASP A 247 32.82 -7.07 -13.30
C ASP A 247 32.16 -6.07 -14.27
N ALA A 248 32.50 -4.79 -14.16
CA ALA A 248 32.00 -3.73 -15.03
C ALA A 248 33.10 -2.74 -15.41
N GLU A 249 32.90 -2.06 -16.54
CA GLU A 249 33.71 -0.94 -16.99
C GLU A 249 32.89 0.35 -17.03
N TYR A 250 33.57 1.48 -16.83
CA TYR A 250 32.94 2.80 -16.90
C TYR A 250 33.66 3.66 -17.92
N ILE A 251 33.00 3.92 -19.05
CA ILE A 251 33.58 4.61 -20.21
C ILE A 251 32.60 5.69 -20.68
N ASN A 252 33.09 6.92 -20.87
CA ASN A 252 32.34 8.04 -21.46
C ASN A 252 30.95 8.31 -20.82
N GLY A 253 30.81 8.16 -19.51
CA GLY A 253 29.52 8.41 -18.85
C GLY A 253 28.62 7.19 -18.73
N VAL A 254 29.04 6.02 -19.24
CA VAL A 254 28.25 4.78 -19.27
C VAL A 254 28.95 3.70 -18.47
N LEU A 255 28.19 3.04 -17.59
CA LEU A 255 28.59 1.87 -16.82
C LEU A 255 28.08 0.61 -17.53
N ARG A 256 28.95 -0.36 -17.80
CA ARG A 256 28.62 -1.54 -18.60
C ARG A 256 29.24 -2.80 -18.00
N LEU A 257 28.54 -3.93 -18.03
CA LEU A 257 29.10 -5.22 -17.62
C LEU A 257 30.15 -5.72 -18.62
N ILE A 258 31.24 -6.28 -18.09
CA ILE A 258 32.25 -6.96 -18.90
C ILE A 258 31.68 -8.34 -19.28
N PRO A 259 31.62 -8.71 -20.56
CA PRO A 259 31.21 -10.05 -20.96
C PRO A 259 32.21 -11.09 -20.42
N GLU A 260 31.70 -12.20 -19.86
CA GLU A 260 32.50 -13.38 -19.47
C GLU A 260 33.23 -14.01 -20.68
#